data_AF-A0A3L7SEU6-F1
#
_entry.id   AF-A0A3L7SEU6-F1
#
_cell.length_a   1.000
_cell.length_b   1.000
_cell.length_c   1.000
_cell.angle_alpha   90.00
_cell.angle_beta   90.00
_cell.angle_gamma   90.00
#
_symmetry.space_group_name_H-M   'P 1'
#
loop_
_entity.id
_entity.type
_entity.pdbx_description
1 polymer ?
#
loop_
_entity_poly.entity_id
_entity_poly.type
_entity_poly.pdbx_seq_one_letter_code
_entity_poly.pdbx_strand_id
1 'polypeptide(L)'
;MSIRAVGVLWIMLIRPLFVLCSAVLVLSAISVSAQDETPAKEEAPKLETTKDKASYAIGFNIGRDLKRQGLELDPKIIAEGIAASIAGKESALTEEQIAEVFGALREEMAAKEAKKGETNLANGKKFLEENKAKEGVKVTKSGLQYLVIKEGDGAVPTKASTVSTHYRGTLV
;
A
#
# COMPACT_ATOMS: atom_id res chain seq x y z
N MET A 1 54.96 3.43 51.99
CA MET A 1 54.96 4.86 51.65
C MET A 1 53.60 5.20 51.04
N SER A 2 52.86 6.14 51.67
CA SER A 2 51.61 6.80 51.21
C SER A 2 50.36 5.94 50.91
N ILE A 3 49.35 5.85 51.80
CA ILE A 3 48.14 6.72 51.94
C ILE A 3 47.09 6.42 50.82
N ARG A 4 45.98 5.68 51.02
CA ARG A 4 44.70 5.87 51.76
C ARG A 4 43.75 6.99 51.26
N ALA A 5 42.45 6.65 51.28
CA ALA A 5 41.20 7.47 51.19
C ALA A 5 40.47 7.38 49.83
N VAL A 6 39.25 6.85 49.65
CA VAL A 6 37.97 6.78 50.41
C VAL A 6 37.18 8.10 50.44
N GLY A 7 35.92 8.03 49.98
CA GLY A 7 34.82 8.97 50.28
C GLY A 7 34.89 10.26 49.45
N VAL A 8 33.80 10.97 49.11
CA VAL A 8 32.73 11.51 49.96
C VAL A 8 31.74 12.15 48.95
N LEU A 9 30.50 11.68 48.71
CA LEU A 9 29.24 11.91 49.44
C LEU A 9 28.96 13.38 49.83
N TRP A 10 27.71 13.84 49.62
CA TRP A 10 27.05 14.99 50.30
C TRP A 10 27.51 16.40 49.85
N ILE A 11 26.74 17.49 49.91
CA ILE A 11 25.32 17.82 50.19
C ILE A 11 25.18 19.31 49.81
N MET A 12 24.03 19.68 49.24
CA MET A 12 23.15 20.78 49.69
C MET A 12 23.78 22.03 50.34
N LEU A 13 23.42 23.24 49.90
CA LEU A 13 23.16 24.49 50.68
C LEU A 13 23.35 25.70 49.74
N ILE A 14 22.31 26.44 49.29
CA ILE A 14 21.46 27.41 50.03
C ILE A 14 21.99 28.87 49.90
N ARG A 15 21.18 29.69 49.21
CA ARG A 15 20.85 31.13 49.43
C ARG A 15 21.83 32.23 48.93
N PRO A 16 21.42 33.53 48.88
CA PRO A 16 20.21 34.19 48.33
C PRO A 16 20.53 35.59 47.69
N LEU A 17 19.52 36.46 47.47
CA LEU A 17 19.59 37.96 47.37
C LEU A 17 20.13 38.52 46.02
N PHE A 18 19.54 39.44 45.26
CA PHE A 18 18.70 40.65 45.45
C PHE A 18 17.93 40.88 44.11
N VAL A 19 16.60 40.94 44.04
CA VAL A 19 15.72 42.13 44.25
C VAL A 19 16.23 43.43 43.63
N LEU A 20 15.65 43.83 42.49
CA LEU A 20 15.16 45.20 42.18
C LEU A 20 14.30 45.15 40.90
N CYS A 21 12.98 44.98 41.02
CA CYS A 21 11.98 46.06 40.96
C CYS A 21 12.14 47.04 39.79
N SER A 22 11.35 46.86 38.73
CA SER A 22 10.55 47.94 38.16
C SER A 22 9.30 47.38 37.50
N ALA A 23 8.19 48.00 37.85
CA ALA A 23 6.83 47.54 37.67
C ALA A 23 6.34 47.68 36.23
N VAL A 24 5.65 46.65 35.72
CA VAL A 24 4.51 46.81 34.82
C VAL A 24 3.45 45.80 35.24
N LEU A 25 2.31 46.33 35.67
CA LEU A 25 1.16 45.58 36.15
C LEU A 25 0.00 45.95 35.21
N VAL A 26 -0.30 45.13 34.21
CA VAL A 26 -1.62 45.13 33.55
C VAL A 26 -1.98 43.68 33.16
N LEU A 27 -3.13 43.25 33.68
CA LEU A 27 -3.87 42.02 33.43
C LEU A 27 -4.08 41.72 31.94
N SER A 28 -3.87 40.47 31.54
CA SER A 28 -4.92 39.67 30.89
C SER A 28 -4.47 38.20 30.85
N ALA A 29 -5.31 37.33 31.40
CA ALA A 29 -5.14 35.89 31.34
C ALA A 29 -5.39 35.41 29.91
N ILE A 30 -4.35 34.92 29.25
CA ILE A 30 -4.48 33.97 28.14
C ILE A 30 -3.75 32.72 28.60
N SER A 31 -4.53 31.75 29.06
CA SER A 31 -4.08 30.38 29.22
C SER A 31 -3.62 29.88 27.86
N VAL A 32 -2.30 29.87 27.63
CA VAL A 32 -1.67 29.00 26.64
C VAL A 32 -1.83 27.58 27.18
N SER A 33 -2.96 26.95 26.85
CA SER A 33 -3.08 25.51 26.91
C SER A 33 -2.27 24.95 25.75
N ALA A 34 -1.03 24.56 26.06
CA ALA A 34 -0.27 23.63 25.25
C ALA A 34 -1.16 22.40 24.99
N GLN A 35 -1.66 22.29 23.76
CA GLN A 35 -2.21 21.03 23.28
C GLN A 35 -1.02 20.10 23.06
N ASP A 36 -0.78 19.31 24.09
CA ASP A 36 -0.01 18.07 24.03
C ASP A 36 -0.81 17.12 23.11
N GLU A 37 -0.59 17.19 21.80
CA GLU A 37 -1.08 16.19 20.87
C GLU A 37 -0.29 14.90 21.10
N THR A 38 -0.76 14.15 22.09
CA THR A 38 -0.35 12.76 22.29
C THR A 38 -0.78 11.99 21.03
N PRO A 39 0.12 11.28 20.33
CA PRO A 39 -0.25 10.49 19.16
C PRO A 39 -1.21 9.40 19.64
N ALA A 40 -2.48 9.50 19.21
CA ALA A 40 -3.50 8.53 19.53
C ALA A 40 -3.03 7.15 19.05
N LYS A 41 -2.75 6.27 20.02
CA LYS A 41 -2.52 4.86 19.80
C LYS A 41 -3.77 4.30 19.12
N GLU A 42 -3.62 3.89 17.87
CA GLU A 42 -4.70 3.39 17.02
C GLU A 42 -5.26 2.09 17.62
N GLU A 43 -6.34 2.20 18.40
CA GLU A 43 -7.08 1.04 18.89
C GLU A 43 -7.87 0.42 17.74
N ALA A 44 -7.80 -0.90 17.62
CA ALA A 44 -8.58 -1.64 16.64
C ALA A 44 -10.08 -1.34 16.82
N PRO A 45 -10.84 -1.15 15.73
CA PRO A 45 -12.26 -0.82 15.83
C PRO A 45 -13.00 -1.93 16.56
N LYS A 46 -13.81 -1.57 17.57
CA LYS A 46 -14.69 -2.51 18.26
C LYS A 46 -15.86 -2.85 17.35
N LEU A 47 -15.87 -4.06 16.80
CA LEU A 47 -16.86 -4.55 15.83
C LEU A 47 -17.91 -5.42 16.53
N GLU A 48 -18.76 -4.79 17.33
CA GLU A 48 -19.71 -5.50 18.20
C GLU A 48 -20.97 -5.93 17.45
N THR A 49 -21.49 -5.08 16.56
CA THR A 49 -22.75 -5.35 15.86
C THR A 49 -22.52 -5.94 14.46
N THR A 50 -23.54 -6.61 13.91
CA THR A 50 -23.55 -7.05 12.51
C THR A 50 -23.33 -5.88 11.55
N LYS A 51 -23.87 -4.70 11.88
CA LYS A 51 -23.70 -3.48 11.09
C LYS A 51 -22.24 -3.03 11.08
N ASP A 52 -21.55 -3.05 12.22
CA ASP A 52 -20.14 -2.66 12.32
C ASP A 52 -19.26 -3.61 11.49
N LYS A 53 -19.51 -4.92 11.58
CA LYS A 53 -18.80 -5.93 10.78
C LYS A 53 -19.03 -5.75 9.28
N ALA A 54 -20.27 -5.46 8.87
CA ALA A 54 -20.60 -5.21 7.47
C ALA A 54 -19.90 -3.95 6.93
N SER A 55 -19.94 -2.85 7.68
CA SER A 55 -19.26 -1.60 7.31
C SER A 55 -17.74 -1.79 7.19
N TYR A 56 -17.11 -2.47 8.16
CA TYR A 56 -15.69 -2.78 8.10
C TYR A 56 -15.35 -3.67 6.90
N ALA A 57 -16.14 -4.71 6.64
CA ALA A 57 -15.90 -5.61 5.51
C ALA A 57 -15.97 -4.90 4.15
N ILE A 58 -16.89 -3.95 3.98
CA ILE A 58 -16.98 -3.13 2.76
C ILE A 58 -15.74 -2.26 2.62
N GLY A 59 -15.38 -1.48 3.66
CA GLY A 59 -14.19 -0.62 3.64
C GLY A 59 -12.90 -1.41 3.40
N PHE A 60 -12.76 -2.58 4.03
CA PHE A 60 -11.62 -3.48 3.83
C PHE A 60 -11.52 -3.99 2.39
N ASN A 61 -12.65 -4.34 1.76
CA ASN A 61 -12.68 -4.75 0.35
C ASN A 61 -12.24 -3.61 -0.57
N ILE A 62 -12.75 -2.40 -0.34
CA ILE A 62 -12.35 -1.20 -1.11
C ILE A 62 -10.84 -0.98 -0.98
N GLY A 63 -10.31 -0.96 0.25
CA GLY A 63 -8.88 -0.78 0.49
C GLY A 63 -8.01 -1.86 -0.16
N ARG A 64 -8.47 -3.12 -0.14
CA ARG A 64 -7.79 -4.23 -0.82
C ARG A 64 -7.75 -4.04 -2.33
N ASP A 65 -8.85 -3.57 -2.94
CA ASP A 65 -8.91 -3.33 -4.37
C ASP A 65 -8.01 -2.16 -4.79
N LEU A 66 -8.01 -1.05 -4.02
CA LEU A 66 -7.11 0.08 -4.23
C LEU A 66 -5.63 -0.34 -4.15
N LYS A 67 -5.28 -1.15 -3.14
CA LYS A 67 -3.93 -1.71 -3.00
C LYS A 67 -3.55 -2.60 -4.18
N ARG A 68 -4.47 -3.43 -4.70
CA ARG A 68 -4.21 -4.29 -5.86
C ARG A 68 -3.98 -3.49 -7.14
N GLN A 69 -4.68 -2.37 -7.30
CA GLN A 69 -4.45 -1.41 -8.39
C GLN A 69 -3.15 -0.62 -8.19
N GLY A 70 -2.63 -0.59 -6.96
CA GLY A 70 -1.43 0.12 -6.57
C GLY A 70 -1.61 1.63 -6.67
N LEU A 71 -2.79 2.11 -6.27
CA LEU A 71 -3.11 3.52 -6.16
C LEU A 71 -2.66 4.03 -4.79
N GLU A 72 -1.88 5.11 -4.78
CA GLU A 72 -1.40 5.76 -3.56
C GLU A 72 -2.38 6.87 -3.16
N LEU A 73 -3.49 6.46 -2.55
CA LEU A 73 -4.53 7.37 -2.08
C LEU A 73 -4.54 7.44 -0.56
N ASP A 74 -4.92 8.58 0.00
CA ASP A 74 -5.08 8.75 1.44
C ASP A 74 -6.39 8.08 1.92
N PRO A 75 -6.33 7.02 2.75
CA PRO A 75 -7.52 6.33 3.25
C PRO A 75 -8.44 7.24 4.08
N LYS A 76 -7.89 8.25 4.76
CA LYS A 76 -8.68 9.17 5.60
C LYS A 76 -9.55 10.06 4.73
N ILE A 77 -9.00 10.62 3.66
CA ILE A 77 -9.73 11.45 2.69
C ILE A 77 -10.81 10.64 1.97
N ILE A 78 -10.53 9.39 1.62
CA ILE A 78 -11.54 8.49 1.05
C ILE A 78 -12.69 8.24 2.04
N ALA A 79 -12.36 7.97 3.30
CA ALA A 79 -13.37 7.75 4.33
C ALA A 79 -14.24 9.00 4.56
N GLU A 80 -13.65 10.19 4.52
CA GLU A 80 -14.37 11.47 4.59
C GLU A 80 -15.32 11.65 3.40
N GLY A 81 -14.87 11.37 2.18
CA GLY A 81 -15.70 11.45 0.98
C GLY A 81 -16.90 10.49 1.01
N ILE A 82 -16.67 9.24 1.44
CA ILE A 82 -17.73 8.25 1.64
C ILE A 82 -18.72 8.73 2.71
N ALA A 83 -18.23 9.21 3.85
CA ALA A 83 -19.07 9.71 4.94
C ALA A 83 -19.89 10.93 4.51
N ALA A 84 -19.30 11.87 3.78
CA ALA A 84 -19.98 13.05 3.24
C ALA A 84 -21.10 12.66 2.27
N SER A 85 -20.83 11.73 1.35
CA SER A 85 -21.82 11.23 0.38
C SER A 85 -23.01 10.55 1.07
N ILE A 86 -22.75 9.68 2.05
CA ILE A 86 -23.82 9.00 2.82
C ILE A 86 -24.65 10.01 3.62
N ALA A 87 -24.01 11.05 4.16
CA ALA A 87 -24.68 12.11 4.90
C ALA A 87 -25.45 13.10 4.00
N GLY A 88 -25.37 12.96 2.66
CA GLY A 88 -25.98 13.88 1.71
C GLY A 88 -25.36 15.28 1.73
N LYS A 89 -24.10 15.41 2.18
CA LYS A 89 -23.37 16.67 2.10
C LYS A 89 -23.00 16.96 0.66
N GLU A 90 -22.99 18.25 0.30
CA GLU A 90 -22.44 18.66 -0.98
C GLU A 90 -20.96 18.25 -1.08
N SER A 91 -20.58 17.80 -2.27
CA SER A 91 -19.20 17.46 -2.57
C SER A 91 -18.31 18.69 -2.45
N ALA A 92 -17.12 18.52 -1.87
CA ALA A 92 -16.09 19.56 -1.86
C ALA A 92 -15.50 19.83 -3.26
N LEU A 93 -15.79 18.95 -4.22
CA LEU A 93 -15.40 19.06 -5.62
C LEU A 93 -16.64 19.28 -6.50
N THR A 94 -16.52 20.10 -7.53
CA THR A 94 -17.54 20.20 -8.57
C THR A 94 -17.54 18.94 -9.44
N GLU A 95 -18.64 18.70 -10.15
CA GLU A 95 -18.76 17.56 -11.08
C GLU A 95 -17.65 17.59 -12.16
N GLU A 96 -17.26 18.78 -12.62
CA GLU A 96 -16.17 18.96 -13.58
C GLU A 96 -14.82 18.55 -12.98
N GLN A 97 -14.54 18.94 -11.74
CA GLN A 97 -13.30 18.55 -11.05
C GLN A 97 -13.25 17.04 -10.80
N ILE A 98 -14.38 16.43 -10.46
CA ILE A 98 -14.51 14.98 -10.31
C ILE A 98 -14.21 14.30 -11.65
N ALA A 99 -14.80 14.77 -12.75
CA ALA A 99 -14.57 14.22 -14.09
C ALA A 99 -13.11 14.35 -14.53
N GLU A 100 -12.48 15.51 -14.27
CA GLU A 100 -11.07 15.77 -14.59
C GLU A 100 -10.14 14.81 -13.82
N VAL A 101 -10.32 14.69 -12.51
CA VAL A 101 -9.51 13.79 -11.67
C VAL A 101 -9.67 12.34 -12.09
N PHE A 102 -10.89 11.87 -12.37
CA PHE A 102 -11.10 10.52 -12.87
C PHE A 102 -10.54 10.30 -14.28
N GLY A 103 -10.51 11.34 -15.12
CA GLY A 103 -9.85 11.33 -16.43
C GLY A 103 -8.35 11.08 -16.28
N ALA A 104 -7.67 11.92 -15.50
CA ALA A 104 -6.24 11.78 -15.23
C ALA A 104 -5.88 10.43 -14.61
N LEU A 105 -6.69 9.95 -13.65
CA LEU A 105 -6.48 8.66 -13.02
C LEU A 105 -6.61 7.49 -14.02
N ARG A 106 -7.55 7.56 -14.97
CA ARG A 106 -7.68 6.55 -16.03
C ARG A 106 -6.48 6.53 -16.95
N GLU A 107 -5.95 7.70 -17.31
CA GLU A 107 -4.73 7.81 -18.13
C GLU A 107 -3.51 7.21 -17.41
N GLU A 108 -3.35 7.51 -16.12
CA GLU A 108 -2.28 6.93 -15.30
C GLU A 108 -2.38 5.40 -15.25
N MET A 109 -3.59 4.87 -15.04
CA MET A 109 -3.83 3.43 -15.03
C MET A 109 -3.55 2.78 -16.38
N ALA A 110 -3.93 3.42 -17.49
CA ALA A 110 -3.60 2.95 -18.84
C ALA A 110 -2.08 2.92 -19.08
N ALA A 111 -1.37 3.96 -18.65
CA ALA A 111 0.09 4.02 -18.75
C ALA A 111 0.77 2.93 -17.89
N LYS A 112 0.23 2.64 -16.70
CA LYS A 112 0.73 1.58 -15.82
C LYS A 112 0.54 0.19 -16.43
N GLU A 113 -0.61 -0.08 -17.03
CA GLU A 113 -0.86 -1.34 -17.75
C GLU A 113 0.02 -1.47 -19.01
N ALA A 114 0.23 -0.39 -19.75
CA ALA A 114 1.16 -0.39 -20.89
C ALA A 114 2.59 -0.78 -20.46
N LYS A 115 3.10 -0.19 -19.37
CA LYS A 115 4.42 -0.54 -18.80
C LYS A 115 4.51 -2.00 -18.35
N LYS A 116 3.44 -2.55 -17.75
CA LYS A 116 3.38 -3.98 -17.43
C LYS A 116 3.43 -4.83 -18.71
N GLY A 117 2.71 -4.43 -19.76
CA GLY A 117 2.76 -5.08 -21.06
C GLY A 117 4.16 -5.12 -21.66
N GLU A 118 4.89 -4.00 -21.63
CA GLU A 118 6.28 -3.91 -22.08
C GLU A 118 7.21 -4.84 -21.27
N THR A 119 7.04 -4.84 -19.95
CA THR A 119 7.82 -5.71 -19.05
C THR A 119 7.54 -7.19 -19.33
N ASN A 120 6.27 -7.56 -19.49
CA ASN A 120 5.86 -8.93 -19.81
C ASN A 120 6.36 -9.36 -21.20
N LEU A 121 6.36 -8.46 -22.18
CA LEU A 121 6.92 -8.72 -23.50
C LEU A 121 8.42 -8.97 -23.43
N ALA A 122 9.16 -8.16 -22.66
CA ALA A 122 10.59 -8.33 -22.46
C ALA A 122 10.91 -9.66 -21.75
N ASN A 123 10.21 -9.96 -20.65
CA ASN A 123 10.37 -11.20 -19.90
C ASN A 123 10.00 -12.42 -20.75
N GLY A 124 8.90 -12.35 -21.51
CA GLY A 124 8.48 -13.42 -22.41
C GLY A 124 9.48 -13.68 -23.53
N LYS A 125 10.03 -12.62 -24.15
CA LYS A 125 11.11 -12.78 -25.15
C LYS A 125 12.35 -13.44 -24.55
N LYS A 126 12.79 -12.97 -23.38
CA LYS A 126 13.95 -13.53 -22.69
C LYS A 126 13.74 -15.01 -22.36
N PHE A 127 12.60 -15.35 -21.76
CA PHE A 127 12.25 -16.73 -21.45
C PHE A 127 12.24 -17.61 -22.70
N LEU A 128 11.63 -17.14 -23.80
CA LEU A 128 11.58 -17.90 -25.04
C LEU A 128 12.98 -18.12 -25.63
N GLU A 129 13.87 -17.13 -25.61
CA GLU A 129 15.23 -17.29 -26.11
C GLU A 129 16.05 -18.29 -25.27
N GLU A 130 15.97 -18.18 -23.94
CA GLU A 130 16.62 -19.13 -23.02
C GLU A 130 16.05 -20.55 -23.16
N ASN A 131 14.74 -20.66 -23.41
CA ASN A 131 14.08 -21.96 -23.48
C ASN A 131 14.40 -22.73 -24.77
N LYS A 132 14.63 -22.05 -25.91
CA LYS A 132 15.06 -22.71 -27.16
C LYS A 132 16.43 -23.39 -27.03
N ALA A 133 17.28 -22.89 -26.13
CA ALA A 133 18.62 -23.41 -25.90
C ALA A 133 18.63 -24.66 -25.00
N LYS A 134 17.50 -25.02 -24.37
CA LYS A 134 17.42 -26.21 -23.51
C LYS A 134 17.37 -27.49 -24.34
N GLU A 135 17.99 -28.55 -23.83
CA GLU A 135 18.01 -29.85 -24.51
C GLU A 135 16.59 -30.42 -24.72
N GLY A 136 16.38 -31.00 -25.90
CA GLY A 136 15.12 -31.61 -26.30
C GLY A 136 14.00 -30.64 -26.72
N VAL A 137 14.18 -29.32 -26.52
CA VAL A 137 13.20 -28.33 -26.95
C VAL A 137 13.22 -28.20 -28.48
N LYS A 138 12.05 -28.33 -29.09
CA LYS A 138 11.84 -28.19 -30.54
C LYS A 138 11.07 -26.91 -30.82
N VAL A 139 11.48 -26.18 -31.86
CA VAL A 139 10.85 -24.91 -32.30
C VAL A 139 10.13 -25.13 -33.61
N THR A 140 8.86 -24.76 -33.68
CA THR A 140 8.08 -24.82 -34.92
C THR A 140 8.29 -23.58 -35.78
N LYS A 141 7.84 -23.62 -37.04
CA LYS A 141 7.85 -22.45 -37.95
C LYS A 141 7.02 -21.27 -37.44
N SER A 142 6.04 -21.52 -36.56
CA SER A 142 5.22 -20.47 -35.94
C SER A 142 5.87 -19.84 -34.69
N GLY A 143 7.04 -20.34 -34.27
CA GLY A 143 7.73 -19.90 -33.05
C GLY A 143 7.27 -20.61 -31.77
N LEU A 144 6.34 -21.58 -31.86
CA LEU A 144 5.94 -22.41 -30.73
C LEU A 144 7.12 -23.31 -30.32
N GLN A 145 7.35 -23.40 -29.02
CA GLN A 145 8.36 -24.28 -28.43
C GLN A 145 7.68 -25.40 -27.66
N TYR A 146 8.15 -26.63 -27.85
CA TYR A 146 7.64 -27.77 -27.10
C TYR A 146 8.76 -28.76 -26.78
N LEU A 147 8.58 -29.50 -25.70
CA LEU A 147 9.43 -30.61 -25.29
C LEU A 147 8.53 -31.84 -25.14
N VAL A 148 8.89 -32.93 -25.79
CA VAL A 148 8.19 -34.21 -25.63
C VAL A 148 8.80 -34.93 -24.44
N ILE A 149 8.05 -35.01 -23.33
CA ILE A 149 8.52 -35.68 -22.10
C ILE A 149 8.40 -37.20 -22.24
N LYS A 150 7.28 -37.66 -22.80
CA LYS A 150 7.00 -39.06 -23.07
C LYS A 150 6.23 -39.15 -24.38
N GLU A 151 6.76 -39.92 -25.33
CA GLU A 151 6.06 -40.20 -26.59
C GLU A 151 4.88 -41.15 -26.34
N GLY A 152 3.75 -40.83 -26.98
CA GLY A 152 2.58 -41.70 -27.03
C GLY A 152 2.48 -42.40 -28.38
N ASP A 153 1.77 -43.52 -28.38
CA ASP A 153 1.62 -44.47 -29.49
C ASP A 153 0.20 -44.45 -30.12
N GLY A 154 -0.65 -43.52 -29.66
CA GLY A 154 -2.01 -43.31 -30.17
C GLY A 154 -2.07 -42.53 -31.48
N ALA A 155 -3.27 -42.47 -32.07
CA ALA A 155 -3.52 -41.67 -33.27
C ALA A 155 -3.26 -40.18 -33.04
N VAL A 156 -2.57 -39.54 -34.00
CA VAL A 156 -2.35 -38.09 -33.96
C VAL A 156 -3.68 -37.36 -34.16
N PRO A 157 -4.09 -36.45 -33.25
CA PRO A 157 -5.36 -35.76 -33.38
C PRO A 157 -5.39 -34.84 -34.61
N THR A 158 -6.55 -34.78 -35.25
CA THR A 158 -6.81 -33.88 -36.38
C THR A 158 -7.52 -32.62 -35.92
N LYS A 159 -7.70 -31.64 -36.81
CA LYS A 159 -8.44 -30.39 -36.50
C LYS A 159 -9.90 -30.64 -36.05
N ALA A 160 -10.51 -31.76 -36.44
CA ALA A 160 -11.88 -32.12 -36.08
C ALA A 160 -11.97 -33.02 -34.83
N SER A 161 -10.83 -33.40 -34.25
CA SER A 161 -10.79 -34.30 -33.11
C SER A 161 -11.12 -33.58 -31.81
N THR A 162 -11.91 -34.22 -30.95
CA THR A 162 -12.06 -33.83 -29.53
C THR A 162 -10.99 -34.55 -28.71
N VAL A 163 -10.22 -33.81 -27.91
CA VAL A 163 -9.16 -34.35 -27.06
C VAL A 163 -9.49 -34.16 -25.58
N SER A 164 -9.08 -35.12 -24.74
CA SER A 164 -9.10 -34.99 -23.28
C SER A 164 -7.66 -34.85 -22.78
N THR A 165 -7.39 -33.85 -21.94
CA THR A 165 -6.04 -33.56 -21.47
C THR A 165 -6.03 -33.21 -19.98
N HIS A 166 -4.93 -33.57 -19.33
CA HIS A 166 -4.56 -33.02 -18.03
C HIS A 166 -3.40 -32.06 -18.27
N TYR A 167 -3.61 -30.78 -17.97
CA TYR A 167 -2.61 -29.75 -18.20
C TYR A 167 -2.41 -28.88 -16.96
N ARG A 168 -1.22 -28.26 -16.89
CA ARG A 168 -0.90 -27.22 -15.93
C ARG A 168 -0.36 -26.01 -16.67
N GLY A 169 -0.98 -24.86 -16.48
CA GLY A 169 -0.48 -23.58 -16.99
C GLY A 169 0.19 -22.78 -15.88
N THR A 170 1.30 -22.12 -16.21
CA THR A 170 1.97 -21.13 -15.36
C THR A 170 2.40 -19.94 -16.20
N LEU A 171 2.49 -18.76 -15.59
CA LEU A 171 3.11 -17.59 -16.22
C LEU A 171 4.63 -17.71 -16.19
N VAL A 172 5.28 -16.92 -17.04
CA VAL A 172 6.74 -16.72 -17.09
C VAL A 172 7.20 -15.66 -16.11
#